data_AF-A0A8H6NLI0-F1
#
_entry.id   AF-A0A8H6NLI0-F1
#
_cell.length_a   1.000
_cell.length_b   1.000
_cell.length_c   1.000
_cell.angle_alpha   90.00
_cell.angle_beta   90.00
_cell.angle_gamma   90.00
#
_symmetry.space_group_name_H-M   'P 1'
#
loop_
_entity.id
_entity.type
_entity.pdbx_description
1 polymer ?
#
loop_
_entity_poly.entity_id
_entity_poly.type
_entity_poly.pdbx_seq_one_letter_code
_entity_poly.pdbx_strand_id
1 'polypeptide(L)'
;MAQQCSTRHTAGSHAGYLPIEDYGMIGNMHTCALIGMNGSVDFMCWPDFDSPSVFCRLLDQNKGGFFSISPPSSKQCTTKQQYLPSSNILQTRYIHDDGVVDLVDFFPRPKTATVLSKTGRHSSFRETTKIQEELKKWLVRRVECIRGRLEIDIEISPAFQYATEPHETTILESIHTANSPSKSVTFHSEHYKLQLDITVDADSEASPSITFKKEKRDGMLGEGVVAHIVIEEGQAISLVLRNDIPDHVTENITTAVLDSQQHDTQSFWYNWISKSKYKGRWREVVNRSLMLLKMMTYEPTGAIIAAPTFSIPEDIGGVRNWDYRFSWVRDSSFTIYILLRLGFSAEADAYMDFISERFVKSRGPGGELPIMFTIRGDTDIPEVELSHLEGYRGSKPVRIGNGAAFHQQFDIYGELMDAIYLYNKYGKPISWDQWCSVREMLDFVLTLTDQPDMSIWEVRNNKQHFTYSKVMLWVAFDRGLRLADKRNFPCPNRSKWLAARDGLMEEIMDKGECLPSCLLELLIESPFSTSLQRTKSPTIPLTPRTLTIITGYNKEMRCFVQS
;
A
#
# COMPACT_ATOMS: atom_id res chain seq x y z
N MET A 1 -21.40 12.86 -6.57
CA MET A 1 -21.95 13.10 -5.21
C MET A 1 -21.02 12.34 -4.31
N ALA A 2 -20.10 13.06 -3.66
CA ALA A 2 -19.08 12.47 -2.81
C ALA A 2 -19.75 11.51 -1.80
N GLN A 3 -19.21 10.29 -1.68
CA GLN A 3 -19.57 9.37 -0.60
C GLN A 3 -19.22 10.04 0.73
N GLN A 4 -20.18 10.79 1.27
CA GLN A 4 -20.16 11.28 2.63
C GLN A 4 -20.48 10.08 3.53
N CYS A 5 -19.47 9.54 4.20
CA CYS A 5 -19.72 8.66 5.33
C CYS A 5 -20.25 9.54 6.47
N SER A 6 -21.57 9.56 6.61
CA SER A 6 -22.29 10.27 7.68
C SER A 6 -22.75 9.24 8.69
N THR A 7 -21.86 8.87 9.60
CA THR A 7 -22.17 7.97 10.71
C THR A 7 -22.07 8.76 12.01
N ARG A 8 -23.17 8.82 12.77
CA ARG A 8 -23.13 9.19 14.18
C ARG A 8 -22.40 8.05 14.91
N HIS A 9 -21.08 8.09 14.96
CA HIS A 9 -20.30 7.13 15.71
C HIS A 9 -20.37 7.48 17.20
N THR A 10 -21.21 6.77 17.94
CA THR A 10 -20.76 6.29 19.25
C THR A 10 -19.56 5.40 18.94
N ALA A 11 -18.35 5.81 19.33
CA ALA A 11 -17.14 5.03 19.16
C ALA A 11 -17.35 3.63 19.75
N GLY A 12 -17.68 2.66 18.90
CA GLY A 12 -17.70 1.25 19.24
C GLY A 12 -16.27 0.75 19.25
N SER A 13 -15.42 1.32 20.10
CA SER A 13 -14.08 0.81 20.35
C SER A 13 -14.21 -0.48 21.15
N HIS A 14 -14.33 -1.61 20.47
CA HIS A 14 -14.09 -2.88 21.12
C HIS A 14 -12.62 -2.91 21.54
N ALA A 15 -12.37 -2.81 22.85
CA ALA A 15 -11.05 -2.81 23.47
C ALA A 15 -10.09 -1.70 22.96
N GLY A 16 -10.60 -0.51 22.63
CA GLY A 16 -9.74 0.64 22.29
C GLY A 16 -9.16 0.67 20.86
N TYR A 17 -9.52 -0.29 20.01
CA TYR A 17 -9.15 -0.33 18.59
C TYR A 17 -10.20 0.32 17.70
N LEU A 18 -9.76 1.17 16.75
CA LEU A 18 -10.62 1.61 15.66
C LEU A 18 -10.82 0.48 14.64
N PRO A 19 -12.02 0.35 14.04
CA PRO A 19 -12.23 -0.47 12.85
C PRO A 19 -11.29 -0.06 11.71
N ILE A 20 -10.89 -1.03 10.87
CA ILE A 20 -9.95 -0.77 9.75
C ILE A 20 -10.57 0.20 8.74
N GLU A 21 -11.88 0.12 8.54
CA GLU A 21 -12.65 1.01 7.67
C GLU A 21 -12.67 2.49 8.12
N ASP A 22 -12.30 2.77 9.38
CA ASP A 22 -12.24 4.12 9.94
C ASP A 22 -10.85 4.77 9.77
N TYR A 23 -9.96 4.15 9.00
CA TYR A 23 -8.63 4.68 8.66
C TYR A 23 -8.55 5.20 7.22
N GLY A 24 -8.06 6.43 7.08
CA GLY A 24 -7.58 6.98 5.81
C GLY A 24 -6.08 6.75 5.64
N MET A 25 -5.65 6.43 4.42
CA MET A 25 -4.24 6.23 4.09
C MET A 25 -3.67 7.44 3.33
N ILE A 26 -2.51 7.95 3.76
CA ILE A 26 -1.72 8.96 3.04
C ILE A 26 -0.28 8.45 2.82
N GLY A 27 0.43 8.97 1.83
CA GLY A 27 1.77 8.49 1.51
C GLY A 27 2.41 9.21 0.33
N ASN A 28 3.72 9.01 0.16
CA ASN A 28 4.53 9.67 -0.87
C ASN A 28 5.22 8.68 -1.81
N MET A 29 4.78 7.42 -1.89
CA MET A 29 5.42 6.35 -2.66
C MET A 29 6.80 5.92 -2.14
N HIS A 30 7.19 6.35 -0.94
CA HIS A 30 8.29 5.77 -0.18
C HIS A 30 7.76 5.10 1.07
N THR A 31 6.86 5.79 1.76
CA THR A 31 6.12 5.28 2.91
C THR A 31 4.69 5.82 2.90
N CYS A 32 3.92 5.41 3.89
CA CYS A 32 2.57 5.82 4.16
C CYS A 32 2.26 5.81 5.66
N ALA A 33 1.16 6.46 6.01
CA ALA A 33 0.59 6.45 7.35
C ALA A 33 -0.91 6.12 7.28
N LEU A 34 -1.41 5.45 8.32
CA LEU A 34 -2.84 5.22 8.54
C LEU A 34 -3.36 6.17 9.62
N ILE A 35 -4.36 6.97 9.26
CA ILE A 35 -4.94 8.03 10.07
C ILE A 35 -6.38 7.70 10.41
N GLY A 36 -6.65 7.47 11.68
CA GLY A 36 -8.00 7.20 12.17
C GLY A 36 -8.88 8.43 12.09
N MET A 37 -10.20 8.23 11.99
CA MET A 37 -11.18 9.31 12.13
C MET A 37 -11.03 10.09 13.45
N ASN A 38 -10.44 9.49 14.49
CA ASN A 38 -10.11 10.21 15.73
C ASN A 38 -8.95 11.21 15.59
N GLY A 39 -8.34 11.39 14.42
CA GLY A 39 -7.21 12.29 14.21
C GLY A 39 -5.87 11.72 14.64
N SER A 40 -5.74 10.41 14.78
CA SER A 40 -4.49 9.78 15.18
C SER A 40 -3.85 8.99 14.05
N VAL A 41 -2.54 9.19 13.90
CA VAL A 41 -1.67 8.33 13.11
C VAL A 41 -1.32 7.12 13.98
N ASP A 42 -1.86 5.97 13.63
CA ASP A 42 -1.74 4.74 14.44
C ASP A 42 -0.78 3.73 13.83
N PHE A 43 -0.39 3.93 12.57
CA PHE A 43 0.52 3.05 11.87
C PHE A 43 1.37 3.84 10.88
N MET A 44 2.68 3.72 10.99
CA MET A 44 3.65 4.31 10.05
C MET A 44 5.00 3.60 10.15
N CYS A 45 5.46 3.07 9.02
CA CYS A 45 6.83 2.62 8.84
C CYS A 45 7.71 3.77 8.38
N TRP A 46 8.97 3.81 8.80
CA TRP A 46 9.83 4.95 8.49
C TRP A 46 11.27 4.52 8.21
N PRO A 47 11.93 5.05 7.16
CA PRO A 47 11.42 6.01 6.17
C PRO A 47 10.76 5.38 4.94
N ASP A 48 10.87 4.06 4.76
CA ASP A 48 10.32 3.34 3.60
C ASP A 48 9.29 2.27 4.05
N PHE A 49 8.52 1.71 3.11
CA PHE A 49 7.44 0.76 3.39
C PHE A 49 7.87 -0.44 4.25
N ASP A 50 8.98 -1.09 3.91
CA ASP A 50 9.49 -2.27 4.61
C ASP A 50 10.41 -1.94 5.81
N SER A 51 10.56 -0.66 6.13
CA SER A 51 11.33 -0.23 7.31
C SER A 51 10.59 -0.54 8.62
N PRO A 52 11.29 -0.59 9.76
CA PRO A 52 10.63 -0.71 11.05
C PRO A 52 9.61 0.39 11.34
N SER A 53 8.57 0.04 12.10
CA SER A 53 7.52 0.98 12.47
C SER A 53 8.02 1.96 13.53
N VAL A 54 7.60 3.22 13.38
CA VAL A 54 7.75 4.26 14.41
C VAL A 54 6.41 4.57 15.11
N PHE A 55 5.31 4.16 14.47
CA PHE A 55 3.97 4.05 15.04
C PHE A 55 3.36 2.72 14.61
N CYS A 56 2.81 1.98 15.55
CA CYS A 56 2.10 0.72 15.38
C CYS A 56 1.01 0.53 16.44
N ARG A 57 0.38 1.61 16.93
CA ARG A 57 -0.81 1.55 17.81
C ARG A 57 -1.94 0.70 17.24
N LEU A 58 -2.00 0.56 15.90
CA LEU A 58 -2.90 -0.37 15.23
C LEU A 58 -2.71 -1.84 15.68
N LEU A 59 -1.52 -2.23 16.13
CA LEU A 59 -1.20 -3.59 16.58
C LEU A 59 -1.07 -3.71 18.10
N ASP A 60 -0.91 -2.59 18.81
CA ASP A 60 -0.92 -2.58 20.27
C ASP A 60 -1.26 -1.20 20.80
N GLN A 61 -2.40 -1.08 21.49
CA GLN A 61 -2.92 0.22 21.91
C GLN A 61 -1.96 0.95 22.88
N ASN A 62 -1.23 0.19 23.69
CA ASN A 62 -0.46 0.72 24.82
C ASN A 62 1.03 0.88 24.50
N LYS A 63 1.61 -0.01 23.70
CA LYS A 63 3.05 0.01 23.35
C LYS A 63 3.31 0.55 21.96
N GLY A 64 2.33 0.52 21.06
CA GLY A 64 2.55 0.72 19.64
C GLY A 64 2.90 2.16 19.25
N GLY A 65 2.69 3.14 20.11
CA GLY A 65 2.99 4.54 19.80
C GLY A 65 2.13 5.15 18.69
N PHE A 66 1.94 6.46 18.76
CA PHE A 66 1.01 7.19 17.91
C PHE A 66 1.33 8.69 17.84
N PHE A 67 0.66 9.38 16.93
CA PHE A 67 0.59 10.84 16.89
C PHE A 67 -0.88 11.24 16.76
N SER A 68 -1.48 11.80 17.80
CA SER A 68 -2.89 12.24 17.85
C SER A 68 -3.00 13.76 17.85
N ILE A 69 -3.98 14.27 17.11
CA ILE A 69 -4.45 15.65 17.16
C ILE A 69 -5.97 15.60 17.13
N SER A 70 -6.63 15.96 18.22
CA SER A 70 -8.08 15.81 18.34
C SER A 70 -8.68 16.73 19.39
N PRO A 71 -9.98 17.05 19.32
CA PRO A 71 -10.67 17.65 20.46
C PRO A 71 -10.57 16.75 21.71
N PRO A 72 -10.58 17.32 22.93
CA PRO A 72 -10.56 16.54 24.15
C PRO A 72 -11.69 15.51 24.22
N SER A 73 -11.43 14.37 24.85
CA SER A 73 -12.41 13.28 24.99
C SER A 73 -13.71 13.70 25.70
N SER A 74 -13.66 14.74 26.53
CA SER A 74 -14.83 15.36 27.17
C SER A 74 -15.75 16.09 26.17
N LYS A 75 -15.26 16.42 24.98
CA LYS A 75 -15.95 17.23 23.97
C LYS A 75 -16.43 16.38 22.80
N GLN A 76 -17.72 16.05 22.81
CA GLN A 76 -18.34 15.21 21.78
C GLN A 76 -18.51 15.96 20.46
N CYS A 77 -17.59 15.74 19.52
CA CYS A 77 -17.66 16.32 18.18
C CYS A 77 -18.26 15.32 17.18
N THR A 78 -18.98 15.84 16.18
CA THR A 78 -19.26 15.06 14.97
C THR A 78 -18.02 15.10 14.07
N THR A 79 -17.49 13.93 13.75
CA THR A 79 -16.28 13.79 12.94
C THR A 79 -16.63 13.37 11.52
N LYS A 80 -15.99 13.98 10.52
CA LYS A 80 -16.05 13.55 9.12
C LYS A 80 -14.65 13.49 8.53
N GLN A 81 -14.34 12.43 7.81
CA GLN A 81 -13.07 12.28 7.11
C GLN A 81 -13.29 12.18 5.60
N GLN A 82 -12.45 12.88 4.82
CA GLN A 82 -12.51 12.85 3.37
C GLN A 82 -11.13 13.16 2.77
N TYR A 83 -10.88 12.69 1.56
CA TYR A 83 -9.74 13.17 0.78
C TYR A 83 -10.08 14.48 0.08
N LEU A 84 -9.13 15.40 0.02
CA LEU A 84 -9.26 16.57 -0.83
C LEU A 84 -9.41 16.15 -2.32
N PRO A 85 -10.09 16.97 -3.15
CA PRO A 85 -10.38 16.61 -4.52
C PRO A 85 -9.14 16.22 -5.32
N SER A 86 -9.21 15.03 -5.93
CA SER A 86 -8.15 14.49 -6.79
C SER A 86 -6.75 14.43 -6.14
N SER A 87 -6.66 14.19 -4.83
CA SER A 87 -5.38 14.02 -4.14
C SER A 87 -5.39 12.89 -3.11
N ASN A 88 -4.20 12.55 -2.60
CA ASN A 88 -4.00 11.79 -1.36
C ASN A 88 -3.66 12.71 -0.18
N ILE A 89 -4.37 13.83 -0.07
CA ILE A 89 -4.36 14.71 1.11
C ILE A 89 -5.65 14.43 1.88
N LEU A 90 -5.52 14.08 3.15
CA LEU A 90 -6.65 13.68 3.98
C LEU A 90 -7.08 14.87 4.85
N GLN A 91 -8.39 15.06 4.97
CA GLN A 91 -9.00 16.06 5.83
C GLN A 91 -9.92 15.36 6.83
N THR A 92 -9.66 15.56 8.11
CA THR A 92 -10.54 15.17 9.22
C THR A 92 -11.15 16.43 9.81
N ARG A 93 -12.48 16.54 9.78
CA ARG A 93 -13.23 17.70 10.28
C ARG A 93 -13.94 17.36 11.57
N TYR A 94 -13.73 18.17 12.59
CA TYR A 94 -14.45 18.14 13.87
C TYR A 94 -15.51 19.24 13.88
N ILE A 95 -16.75 18.86 14.18
CA ILE A 95 -17.91 19.77 14.21
C ILE A 95 -18.51 19.74 15.62
N HIS A 96 -18.52 20.88 16.28
CA HIS A 96 -19.14 21.12 17.57
C HIS A 96 -19.90 22.46 17.55
N ASP A 97 -20.80 22.69 18.51
CA ASP A 97 -21.56 23.95 18.58
C ASP A 97 -20.65 25.18 18.81
N ASP A 98 -19.57 24.99 19.58
CA ASP A 98 -18.55 26.04 19.84
C ASP A 98 -17.67 26.37 18.64
N GLY A 99 -17.47 25.43 17.71
CA GLY A 99 -16.55 25.62 16.61
C GLY A 99 -16.36 24.44 15.66
N VAL A 100 -15.72 24.72 14.53
CA VAL A 100 -15.39 23.75 13.48
C VAL A 100 -13.90 23.82 13.18
N VAL A 101 -13.22 22.67 13.30
CA VAL A 101 -11.78 22.55 13.07
C VAL A 101 -11.52 21.52 11.98
N ASP A 102 -10.63 21.86 11.07
CA ASP A 102 -10.07 20.95 10.06
C ASP A 102 -8.66 20.53 10.46
N LEU A 103 -8.40 19.22 10.38
CA LEU A 103 -7.08 18.61 10.44
C LEU A 103 -6.74 18.07 9.05
N VAL A 104 -5.70 18.61 8.42
CA VAL A 104 -5.24 18.22 7.10
C VAL A 104 -3.90 17.49 7.22
N ASP A 105 -3.87 16.24 6.75
CA ASP A 105 -2.70 15.37 6.80
C ASP A 105 -2.20 15.01 5.40
N PHE A 106 -0.90 15.11 5.16
CA PHE A 106 -0.29 14.67 3.90
C PHE A 106 1.21 14.41 4.01
N PHE A 107 1.73 13.66 3.03
CA PHE A 107 3.16 13.60 2.73
C PHE A 107 3.44 14.46 1.49
N PRO A 108 4.43 15.37 1.53
CA PRO A 108 4.75 16.23 0.40
C PRO A 108 5.18 15.46 -0.85
N ARG A 109 4.80 15.99 -2.02
CA ARG A 109 5.23 15.54 -3.35
C ARG A 109 5.61 16.74 -4.21
N PRO A 110 6.72 16.68 -4.97
CA PRO A 110 7.04 17.74 -5.92
C PRO A 110 6.00 17.76 -7.05
N LYS A 111 5.72 18.95 -7.57
CA LYS A 111 4.70 19.18 -8.61
C LYS A 111 4.86 18.30 -9.84
N THR A 112 6.11 17.99 -10.20
CA THR A 112 6.46 17.15 -11.35
C THR A 112 7.34 15.99 -10.89
N ALA A 113 6.80 14.77 -10.90
CA ALA A 113 7.65 13.58 -10.86
C ALA A 113 8.19 13.33 -12.27
N THR A 114 9.41 13.81 -12.54
CA THR A 114 10.15 13.26 -13.67
C THR A 114 10.76 11.97 -13.14
N VAL A 115 10.12 10.82 -13.40
CA VAL A 115 10.73 9.52 -13.14
C VAL A 115 11.98 9.46 -14.02
N LEU A 116 13.17 9.40 -13.41
CA LEU A 116 14.40 9.11 -14.12
C LEU A 116 14.28 7.71 -14.70
N SER A 117 13.80 7.60 -15.95
CA SER A 117 14.12 6.43 -16.75
C SER A 117 15.63 6.50 -16.98
N LYS A 118 16.40 5.59 -16.37
CA LYS A 118 17.73 5.28 -16.88
C LYS A 118 17.52 4.67 -18.25
N THR A 119 17.42 5.51 -19.28
CA THR A 119 17.53 5.04 -20.66
C THR A 119 18.89 4.37 -20.79
N GLY A 120 18.86 3.08 -21.13
CA GLY A 120 20.06 2.32 -21.42
C GLY A 120 20.95 3.07 -22.41
N ARG A 121 22.27 2.93 -22.22
CA ARG A 121 23.33 3.41 -23.11
C ARG A 121 22.92 3.18 -24.56
N HIS A 122 22.42 4.20 -25.28
CA HIS A 122 22.29 4.34 -26.75
C HIS A 122 21.21 5.40 -27.09
N SER A 123 21.36 6.64 -26.62
CA SER A 123 20.71 7.78 -27.30
C SER A 123 21.66 8.97 -27.32
N SER A 124 21.93 9.47 -28.52
CA SER A 124 22.91 10.54 -28.81
C SER A 124 22.24 11.92 -28.95
N PHE A 125 21.16 12.16 -28.20
CA PHE A 125 20.46 13.46 -28.18
C PHE A 125 20.45 14.06 -26.78
N ARG A 126 20.75 15.36 -26.71
CA ARG A 126 20.90 16.19 -25.50
C ARG A 126 19.83 15.88 -24.45
N GLU A 127 20.23 15.15 -23.42
CA GLU A 127 19.41 14.86 -22.24
C GLU A 127 19.40 16.13 -21.36
N THR A 128 18.27 16.83 -21.32
CA THR A 128 18.04 17.84 -20.28
C THR A 128 17.86 17.13 -18.95
N THR A 129 18.92 17.08 -18.13
CA THR A 129 18.87 16.64 -16.74
C THR A 129 17.98 17.58 -15.95
N LYS A 130 16.69 17.25 -15.82
CA LYS A 130 15.83 17.92 -14.83
C LYS A 130 16.29 17.46 -13.45
N ILE A 131 16.87 18.37 -12.68
CA ILE A 131 17.18 18.13 -11.27
C ILE A 131 15.85 17.83 -10.58
N GLN A 132 15.70 16.62 -10.06
CA GLN A 132 14.55 16.24 -9.26
C GLN A 132 14.65 16.99 -7.93
N GLU A 133 13.63 17.77 -7.58
CA GLU A 133 13.50 18.28 -6.21
C GLU A 133 13.48 17.08 -5.26
N GLU A 134 14.33 17.11 -4.25
CA GLU A 134 14.44 16.02 -3.27
C GLU A 134 13.07 15.78 -2.62
N LEU A 135 12.62 14.53 -2.63
CA LEU A 135 11.38 14.16 -1.99
C LEU A 135 11.47 14.42 -0.50
N LYS A 136 10.62 15.31 0.02
CA LYS A 136 10.60 15.62 1.44
C LYS A 136 10.00 14.44 2.21
N LYS A 137 10.82 13.83 3.06
CA LYS A 137 10.41 12.81 4.03
C LYS A 137 9.76 13.48 5.24
N TRP A 138 8.58 14.07 5.04
CA TRP A 138 7.82 14.80 6.05
C TRP A 138 6.42 14.23 6.19
N LEU A 139 5.96 14.03 7.42
CA LEU A 139 4.53 13.90 7.74
C LEU A 139 4.03 15.29 8.17
N VAL A 140 3.20 15.93 7.35
CA VAL A 140 2.63 17.24 7.64
C VAL A 140 1.22 17.10 8.15
N ARG A 141 0.91 17.79 9.26
CA ARG A 141 -0.40 17.80 9.90
C ARG A 141 -0.77 19.24 10.25
N ARG A 142 -1.76 19.80 9.59
CA ARG A 142 -2.20 21.19 9.78
C ARG A 142 -3.58 21.23 10.42
N VAL A 143 -3.70 21.94 11.54
CA VAL A 143 -4.94 22.23 12.24
C VAL A 143 -5.35 23.65 11.91
N GLU A 144 -6.60 23.86 11.49
CA GLU A 144 -7.16 25.17 11.19
C GLU A 144 -8.57 25.29 11.78
N CYS A 145 -8.84 26.38 12.50
CA CYS A 145 -10.19 26.66 12.97
C CYS A 145 -10.95 27.44 11.90
N ILE A 146 -11.95 26.78 11.32
CA ILE A 146 -12.77 27.35 10.25
C ILE A 146 -13.83 28.30 10.82
N ARG A 147 -14.31 28.04 12.03
CA ARG A 147 -15.36 28.82 12.68
C ARG A 147 -15.31 28.67 14.18
N GLY A 148 -15.56 29.76 14.91
CA GLY A 148 -15.73 29.75 16.35
C GLY A 148 -14.42 29.46 17.09
N ARG A 149 -14.48 28.62 18.12
CA ARG A 149 -13.29 28.22 18.88
C ARG A 149 -13.37 26.78 19.35
N LEU A 150 -12.26 26.07 19.37
CA LEU A 150 -12.21 24.70 19.85
C LEU A 150 -10.92 24.41 20.63
N GLU A 151 -11.04 23.61 21.67
CA GLU A 151 -9.90 23.02 22.38
C GLU A 151 -9.38 21.83 21.57
N ILE A 152 -8.07 21.68 21.50
CA ILE A 152 -7.39 20.59 20.79
C ILE A 152 -6.27 20.04 21.68
N ASP A 153 -6.28 18.72 21.86
CA ASP A 153 -5.21 17.95 22.46
C ASP A 153 -4.27 17.44 21.35
N ILE A 154 -2.97 17.62 21.58
CA ILE A 154 -1.89 17.15 20.71
C ILE A 154 -1.04 16.18 21.52
N GLU A 155 -0.88 14.96 21.03
CA GLU A 155 -0.13 13.90 21.70
C GLU A 155 0.78 13.21 20.71
N ILE A 156 2.07 13.09 21.03
CA ILE A 156 3.04 12.39 20.19
C ILE A 156 3.85 11.46 21.07
N SER A 157 3.75 10.16 20.82
CA SER A 157 4.49 9.14 21.55
C SER A 157 5.01 8.11 20.54
N PRO A 158 6.21 8.31 19.97
CA PRO A 158 6.82 7.34 19.06
C PRO A 158 7.14 6.01 19.75
N ALA A 159 7.10 4.92 18.99
CA ALA A 159 7.53 3.60 19.42
C ALA A 159 8.44 2.99 18.34
N PHE A 160 9.75 3.17 18.51
CA PHE A 160 10.74 2.81 17.51
C PHE A 160 10.98 1.30 17.43
N GLN A 161 11.42 0.86 16.24
CA GLN A 161 11.83 -0.52 15.98
C GLN A 161 10.73 -1.53 16.34
N TYR A 162 9.48 -1.26 15.95
CA TYR A 162 8.34 -2.10 16.35
C TYR A 162 8.09 -2.12 17.87
N ALA A 163 8.25 -0.96 18.52
CA ALA A 163 8.10 -0.77 19.97
C ALA A 163 9.08 -1.59 20.83
N THR A 164 10.27 -1.91 20.32
CA THR A 164 11.31 -2.61 21.09
C THR A 164 12.41 -1.69 21.60
N GLU A 165 12.49 -0.47 21.08
CA GLU A 165 13.63 0.42 21.31
C GLU A 165 13.23 1.64 22.15
N PRO A 166 13.94 1.94 23.25
CA PRO A 166 13.74 3.16 24.01
C PRO A 166 14.26 4.37 23.26
N HIS A 167 13.78 5.56 23.62
CA HIS A 167 14.26 6.81 23.07
C HIS A 167 14.30 7.91 24.12
N GLU A 168 15.16 8.89 23.86
CA GLU A 168 15.19 10.16 24.59
C GLU A 168 14.37 11.21 23.84
N THR A 169 13.57 11.94 24.60
CA THR A 169 12.78 13.07 24.09
C THR A 169 13.37 14.36 24.61
N THR A 170 13.60 15.32 23.73
CA THR A 170 14.13 16.64 24.11
C THR A 170 13.20 17.72 23.61
N ILE A 171 12.71 18.57 24.52
CA ILE A 171 11.96 19.78 24.18
C ILE A 171 12.99 20.91 24.07
N LEU A 172 13.16 21.43 22.86
CA LEU A 172 14.12 22.50 22.56
C LEU A 172 13.50 23.87 22.81
N GLU A 173 12.21 24.00 22.52
CA GLU A 173 11.42 25.19 22.79
C GLU A 173 10.25 24.86 23.71
N SER A 174 10.23 25.50 24.89
CA SER A 174 9.23 25.20 25.92
C SER A 174 7.87 25.82 25.59
N ILE A 175 7.87 27.01 24.98
CA ILE A 175 6.66 27.70 24.52
C ILE A 175 6.88 28.09 23.07
N HIS A 176 6.21 27.39 22.17
CA HIS A 176 6.28 27.66 20.75
C HIS A 176 5.28 28.76 20.36
N THR A 177 5.78 29.78 19.69
CA THR A 177 4.99 30.93 19.19
C THR A 177 5.31 31.16 17.71
N ALA A 178 4.63 32.11 17.08
CA ALA A 178 4.92 32.51 15.69
C ALA A 178 6.38 32.95 15.44
N ASN A 179 7.09 33.40 16.49
CA ASN A 179 8.48 33.87 16.37
C ASN A 179 9.52 32.81 16.78
N SER A 180 9.08 31.64 17.22
CA SER A 180 9.97 30.54 17.62
C SER A 180 10.61 29.89 16.39
N PRO A 181 11.87 29.40 16.47
CA PRO A 181 12.42 28.51 15.45
C PRO A 181 11.52 27.31 15.26
N SER A 182 11.33 26.81 14.03
CA SER A 182 10.31 25.78 13.80
C SER A 182 10.60 24.48 14.54
N LYS A 183 11.87 24.09 14.71
CA LYS A 183 12.26 22.86 15.41
C LYS A 183 11.96 22.96 16.91
N SER A 184 10.99 22.18 17.39
CA SER A 184 10.50 22.27 18.78
C SER A 184 10.87 21.08 19.65
N VAL A 185 10.79 19.85 19.11
CA VAL A 185 11.00 18.61 19.88
C VAL A 185 11.83 17.62 19.06
N THR A 186 12.69 16.84 19.71
CA THR A 186 13.40 15.72 19.09
C THR A 186 13.13 14.41 19.83
N PHE A 187 13.12 13.30 19.09
CA PHE A 187 13.00 11.93 19.60
C PHE A 187 14.14 11.11 19.03
N HIS A 188 15.09 10.71 19.88
CA HIS A 188 16.31 10.02 19.45
C HIS A 188 16.39 8.65 20.11
N SER A 189 16.47 7.61 19.29
CA SER A 189 16.77 6.24 19.67
C SER A 189 18.12 5.84 19.05
N GLU A 190 18.54 4.59 19.22
CA GLU A 190 19.74 4.03 18.59
C GLU A 190 19.67 4.14 17.04
N HIS A 191 18.53 3.77 16.45
CA HIS A 191 18.35 3.70 15.01
C HIS A 191 17.59 4.88 14.40
N TYR A 192 16.81 5.62 15.20
CA TYR A 192 15.92 6.65 14.71
C TYR A 192 16.23 8.01 15.33
N LYS A 193 16.26 9.04 14.50
CA LYS A 193 16.34 10.43 14.93
C LYS A 193 15.23 11.20 14.24
N LEU A 194 14.17 11.49 14.99
CA LEU A 194 13.05 12.28 14.52
C LEU A 194 13.05 13.65 15.19
N GLN A 195 12.53 14.64 14.48
CA GLN A 195 12.20 15.93 15.03
C GLN A 195 10.78 16.32 14.64
N LEU A 196 10.18 17.11 15.52
CA LEU A 196 8.91 17.79 15.32
C LEU A 196 9.19 19.27 15.10
N ASP A 197 8.72 19.78 13.98
CA ASP A 197 8.67 21.21 13.72
C ASP A 197 7.23 21.73 13.89
N ILE A 198 7.09 22.92 14.45
CA ILE A 198 5.84 23.65 14.54
C ILE A 198 5.95 24.97 13.76
N THR A 199 4.91 25.26 13.02
CA THR A 199 4.68 26.58 12.42
C THR A 199 3.32 27.09 12.90
N VAL A 200 3.29 28.32 13.42
CA VAL A 200 2.06 29.01 13.80
C VAL A 200 1.77 30.07 12.75
N ASP A 201 0.53 30.09 12.24
CA ASP A 201 0.09 31.12 11.30
C ASP A 201 -0.16 32.44 12.05
N ALA A 202 0.59 33.48 11.66
CA ALA A 202 0.77 34.70 12.43
C ALA A 202 -0.11 35.87 11.96
N ASP A 203 -0.97 35.66 10.96
CA ASP A 203 -1.75 36.74 10.33
C ASP A 203 -2.92 37.28 11.20
N SER A 204 -3.08 36.80 12.44
CA SER A 204 -4.10 37.27 13.40
C SER A 204 -3.49 38.06 14.56
N GLU A 205 -4.24 39.04 15.11
CA GLU A 205 -3.80 39.91 16.22
C GLU A 205 -3.39 39.15 17.50
N ALA A 206 -3.82 37.89 17.64
CA ALA A 206 -3.41 36.96 18.69
C ALA A 206 -3.07 35.60 18.07
N SER A 207 -1.78 35.27 17.94
CA SER A 207 -1.35 33.95 17.46
C SER A 207 -1.43 32.91 18.59
N PRO A 208 -1.84 31.66 18.30
CA PRO A 208 -1.86 30.62 19.32
C PRO A 208 -0.43 30.26 19.75
N SER A 209 -0.27 29.83 21.00
CA SER A 209 0.99 29.31 21.53
C SER A 209 0.84 27.86 21.96
N ILE A 210 1.92 27.10 21.85
CA ILE A 210 1.93 25.67 22.17
C ILE A 210 2.97 25.42 23.24
N THR A 211 2.56 24.84 24.35
CA THR A 211 3.47 24.44 25.43
C THR A 211 3.48 22.92 25.52
N PHE A 212 4.59 22.31 25.12
CA PHE A 212 4.75 20.86 25.28
C PHE A 212 5.19 20.50 26.69
N LYS A 213 4.66 19.39 27.18
CA LYS A 213 5.13 18.71 28.38
C LYS A 213 5.51 17.30 28.01
N LYS A 214 6.60 16.80 28.58
CA LYS A 214 6.95 15.39 28.48
C LYS A 214 5.93 14.57 29.26
N GLU A 215 5.56 13.43 28.70
CA GLU A 215 4.68 12.47 29.37
C GLU A 215 5.20 11.06 29.14
N LYS A 216 5.38 10.31 30.23
CA LYS A 216 5.69 8.89 30.17
C LYS A 216 4.42 8.08 30.36
N ARG A 217 4.11 7.22 29.39
CA ARG A 217 2.95 6.33 29.43
C ARG A 217 3.36 4.91 29.79
N ASP A 218 2.47 4.22 30.48
CA ASP A 218 2.68 2.81 30.80
C ASP A 218 2.77 1.97 29.52
N GLY A 219 3.77 1.10 29.44
CA GLY A 219 4.08 0.29 28.26
C GLY A 219 5.01 0.96 27.25
N MET A 220 5.11 2.28 27.22
CA MET A 220 5.99 2.99 26.28
C MET A 220 7.45 3.01 26.78
N LEU A 221 8.40 2.81 25.86
CA LEU A 221 9.83 2.73 26.16
C LEU A 221 10.55 4.09 26.17
N GLY A 222 9.87 5.17 25.78
CA GLY A 222 10.38 6.53 25.86
C GLY A 222 9.25 7.51 26.19
N GLU A 223 9.63 8.74 26.55
CA GLU A 223 8.67 9.80 26.85
C GLU A 223 8.04 10.31 25.56
N GLY A 224 6.73 10.54 25.54
CA GLY A 224 6.07 11.33 24.52
C GLY A 224 6.07 12.82 24.89
N VAL A 225 5.38 13.61 24.07
CA VAL A 225 5.00 14.98 24.40
C VAL A 225 3.50 15.18 24.26
N VAL A 226 2.94 16.01 25.14
CA VAL A 226 1.54 16.41 25.12
C VAL A 226 1.43 17.94 25.17
N ALA A 227 0.45 18.48 24.45
CA ALA A 227 0.07 19.87 24.51
C ALA A 227 -1.46 20.00 24.44
N HIS A 228 -1.98 21.03 25.09
CA HIS A 228 -3.38 21.41 25.02
C HIS A 228 -3.43 22.86 24.54
N ILE A 229 -4.21 23.12 23.51
CA ILE A 229 -4.34 24.45 22.90
C ILE A 229 -5.81 24.80 22.69
N VAL A 230 -6.09 26.09 22.61
CA VAL A 230 -7.35 26.62 22.09
C VAL A 230 -7.04 27.27 20.75
N ILE A 231 -7.79 26.89 19.71
CA ILE A 231 -7.67 27.48 18.39
C ILE A 231 -8.96 28.24 18.05
N GLU A 232 -8.81 29.48 17.62
CA GLU A 232 -9.89 30.41 17.28
C GLU A 232 -9.99 30.61 15.77
N GLU A 233 -11.15 31.05 15.31
CA GLU A 233 -11.47 31.25 13.90
C GLU A 233 -10.37 31.98 13.13
N GLY A 234 -9.91 31.37 12.03
CA GLY A 234 -8.85 31.88 11.17
C GLY A 234 -7.43 31.52 11.64
N GLN A 235 -7.24 30.99 12.85
CA GLN A 235 -5.94 30.52 13.30
C GLN A 235 -5.61 29.13 12.71
N ALA A 236 -4.34 28.93 12.38
CA ALA A 236 -3.81 27.65 11.94
C ALA A 236 -2.46 27.33 12.59
N ILE A 237 -2.23 26.04 12.81
CA ILE A 237 -0.96 25.49 13.31
C ILE A 237 -0.60 24.29 12.47
N SER A 238 0.66 24.21 12.04
CA SER A 238 1.17 23.05 11.34
C SER A 238 2.25 22.35 12.15
N LEU A 239 2.16 21.02 12.22
CA LEU A 239 3.12 20.14 12.85
C LEU A 239 3.74 19.25 11.77
N VAL A 240 5.07 19.19 11.74
CA VAL A 240 5.82 18.41 10.75
C VAL A 240 6.74 17.44 11.47
N LEU A 241 6.48 16.14 11.30
CA LEU A 241 7.38 15.09 11.78
C LEU A 241 8.32 14.67 10.65
N ARG A 242 9.64 14.72 10.89
CA ARG A 242 10.67 14.41 9.89
C ARG A 242 11.95 13.90 10.54
N ASN A 243 12.91 13.46 9.72
CA ASN A 243 14.24 13.11 10.20
C ASN A 243 14.96 14.32 10.80
N ASP A 244 15.59 14.11 11.95
CA ASP A 244 16.56 15.02 12.53
C ASP A 244 17.94 14.71 11.95
N ILE A 245 18.36 15.52 10.98
CA ILE A 245 19.63 15.38 10.27
C ILE A 245 20.47 16.62 10.60
N PRO A 246 21.77 16.46 10.94
CA PRO A 246 22.68 17.60 11.04
C PRO A 246 22.67 18.41 9.72
N ASP A 247 22.70 19.74 9.82
CA ASP A 247 22.82 20.66 8.67
C ASP A 247 21.64 20.62 7.67
N HIS A 248 20.42 20.72 8.18
CA HIS A 248 19.21 20.77 7.34
C HIS A 248 19.23 21.97 6.36
N VAL A 249 18.95 21.69 5.08
CA VAL A 249 18.81 22.73 4.03
C VAL A 249 17.65 23.69 4.35
N THR A 250 16.62 23.21 5.03
CA THR A 250 15.49 24.01 5.53
C THR A 250 15.46 23.95 7.05
N GLU A 251 16.22 24.84 7.69
CA GLU A 251 16.30 24.93 9.15
C GLU A 251 14.96 25.34 9.77
N ASN A 252 14.29 26.35 9.17
CA ASN A 252 12.99 26.83 9.61
C ASN A 252 11.89 26.55 8.56
N ILE A 253 10.81 25.92 8.98
CA ILE A 253 9.60 25.67 8.17
C ILE A 253 8.60 26.80 8.39
N THR A 254 8.25 27.51 7.32
CA THR A 254 7.27 28.61 7.34
C THR A 254 5.93 28.18 6.74
N THR A 255 4.86 28.94 7.01
CA THR A 255 3.52 28.68 6.47
C THR A 255 3.55 28.66 4.93
N ALA A 256 4.26 29.61 4.33
CA ALA A 256 4.42 29.68 2.88
C ALA A 256 5.09 28.43 2.27
N VAL A 257 6.08 27.84 2.97
CA VAL A 257 6.70 26.58 2.53
C VAL A 257 5.67 25.45 2.56
N LEU A 258 4.89 25.35 3.63
CA LEU A 258 3.87 24.31 3.79
C LEU A 258 2.73 24.45 2.79
N ASP A 259 2.29 25.67 2.52
CA ASP A 259 1.29 25.97 1.48
C ASP A 259 1.79 25.53 0.10
N SER A 260 3.05 25.83 -0.22
CA SER A 260 3.68 25.35 -1.46
C SER A 260 3.72 23.83 -1.51
N GLN A 261 4.12 23.16 -0.42
CA GLN A 261 4.17 21.69 -0.37
C GLN A 261 2.78 21.07 -0.55
N GLN A 262 1.74 21.64 0.06
CA GLN A 262 0.36 21.16 -0.10
C GLN A 262 -0.11 21.35 -1.54
N HIS A 263 0.14 22.53 -2.13
CA HIS A 263 -0.21 22.84 -3.51
C HIS A 263 0.49 21.92 -4.52
N ASP A 264 1.80 21.70 -4.35
CA ASP A 264 2.59 20.83 -5.21
C ASP A 264 2.13 19.38 -5.10
N THR A 265 1.79 18.94 -3.89
CA THR A 265 1.24 17.60 -3.63
C THR A 265 -0.11 17.41 -4.32
N GLN A 266 -1.01 18.38 -4.18
CA GLN A 266 -2.30 18.34 -4.85
C GLN A 266 -2.13 18.34 -6.38
N SER A 267 -1.24 19.18 -6.89
CA SER A 267 -0.91 19.27 -8.31
C SER A 267 -0.36 17.96 -8.84
N PHE A 268 0.56 17.31 -8.11
CA PHE A 268 1.11 16.01 -8.48
C PHE A 268 0.01 14.97 -8.69
N TRP A 269 -0.86 14.78 -7.69
CA TRP A 269 -1.93 13.78 -7.75
C TRP A 269 -2.98 14.11 -8.81
N TYR A 270 -3.37 15.38 -8.92
CA TYR A 270 -4.30 15.85 -9.94
C TYR A 270 -3.75 15.58 -11.36
N ASN A 271 -2.51 16.00 -11.62
CA ASN A 271 -1.84 15.80 -12.90
C ASN A 271 -1.72 14.32 -13.23
N TRP A 272 -1.42 13.49 -12.24
CA TRP A 272 -1.36 12.05 -12.43
C TRP A 272 -2.73 11.48 -12.81
N ILE A 273 -3.77 11.65 -11.96
CA ILE A 273 -5.08 11.03 -12.19
C ILE A 273 -5.80 11.57 -13.44
N SER A 274 -5.49 12.80 -13.86
CA SER A 274 -6.04 13.40 -15.08
C SER A 274 -5.73 12.57 -16.34
N LYS A 275 -4.70 11.73 -16.32
CA LYS A 275 -4.29 10.82 -17.41
C LYS A 275 -5.18 9.58 -17.52
N SER A 276 -6.02 9.30 -16.52
CA SER A 276 -6.91 8.13 -16.52
C SER A 276 -7.85 8.14 -17.73
N LYS A 277 -7.85 7.05 -18.49
CA LYS A 277 -8.74 6.84 -19.64
C LYS A 277 -10.14 6.35 -19.22
N TYR A 278 -10.40 6.19 -17.92
CA TYR A 278 -11.69 5.70 -17.43
C TYR A 278 -12.83 6.73 -17.65
N LYS A 279 -13.87 6.31 -18.39
CA LYS A 279 -15.07 7.11 -18.69
C LYS A 279 -16.37 6.49 -18.15
N GLY A 280 -16.27 5.44 -17.33
CA GLY A 280 -17.44 4.74 -16.78
C GLY A 280 -18.13 5.50 -15.65
N ARG A 281 -19.30 4.99 -15.22
CA ARG A 281 -20.14 5.64 -14.20
C ARG A 281 -19.51 5.77 -12.82
N TRP A 282 -18.53 4.92 -12.48
CA TRP A 282 -17.95 4.82 -11.15
C TRP A 282 -16.63 5.60 -11.00
N ARG A 283 -16.52 6.75 -11.67
CA ARG A 283 -15.23 7.48 -11.81
C ARG A 283 -14.60 7.84 -10.47
N GLU A 284 -15.38 8.29 -9.49
CA GLU A 284 -14.87 8.67 -8.16
C GLU A 284 -14.21 7.47 -7.45
N VAL A 285 -14.89 6.33 -7.40
CA VAL A 285 -14.39 5.09 -6.77
C VAL A 285 -13.16 4.57 -7.49
N VAL A 286 -13.21 4.47 -8.83
CA VAL A 286 -12.08 4.00 -9.65
C VAL A 286 -10.87 4.91 -9.49
N ASN A 287 -11.06 6.23 -9.47
CA ASN A 287 -9.96 7.16 -9.28
C ASN A 287 -9.33 7.06 -7.89
N ARG A 288 -10.14 6.85 -6.85
CA ARG A 288 -9.63 6.63 -5.49
C ARG A 288 -8.80 5.35 -5.42
N SER A 289 -9.31 4.23 -5.94
CA SER A 289 -8.56 2.96 -5.99
C SER A 289 -7.25 3.09 -6.78
N LEU A 290 -7.27 3.79 -7.92
CA LEU A 290 -6.07 4.09 -8.71
C LEU A 290 -5.01 4.85 -7.91
N MET A 291 -5.41 5.89 -7.16
CA MET A 291 -4.47 6.65 -6.33
C MET A 291 -3.86 5.81 -5.21
N LEU A 292 -4.61 4.87 -4.63
CA LEU A 292 -4.07 3.96 -3.62
C LEU A 292 -3.06 2.98 -4.23
N LEU A 293 -3.39 2.37 -5.38
CA LEU A 293 -2.46 1.49 -6.12
C LEU A 293 -1.18 2.22 -6.52
N LYS A 294 -1.30 3.46 -7.00
CA LYS A 294 -0.14 4.31 -7.31
C LYS A 294 0.69 4.63 -6.09
N MET A 295 0.06 4.90 -4.95
CA MET A 295 0.76 5.20 -3.70
C MET A 295 1.57 4.01 -3.18
N MET A 296 1.09 2.77 -3.39
CA MET A 296 1.80 1.54 -3.03
C MET A 296 2.92 1.14 -4.02
N THR A 297 3.13 1.92 -5.08
CA THR A 297 4.27 1.73 -5.99
C THR A 297 5.48 2.46 -5.41
N TYR A 298 6.52 1.74 -5.00
CA TYR A 298 7.77 2.30 -4.51
C TYR A 298 8.52 3.01 -5.63
N GLU A 299 8.52 4.34 -5.62
CA GLU A 299 9.02 5.17 -6.73
C GLU A 299 10.48 4.87 -7.13
N PRO A 300 11.42 4.63 -6.20
CA PRO A 300 12.83 4.44 -6.56
C PRO A 300 13.13 3.22 -7.44
N THR A 301 12.35 2.14 -7.29
CA THR A 301 12.61 0.88 -8.00
C THR A 301 11.48 0.46 -8.92
N GLY A 302 10.26 0.95 -8.71
CA GLY A 302 9.05 0.47 -9.39
C GLY A 302 8.40 -0.74 -8.74
N ALA A 303 8.94 -1.25 -7.62
CA ALA A 303 8.31 -2.33 -6.86
C ALA A 303 6.92 -1.92 -6.38
N ILE A 304 5.97 -2.86 -6.36
CA ILE A 304 4.59 -2.60 -5.92
C ILE A 304 4.31 -3.50 -4.73
N ILE A 305 4.08 -2.92 -3.56
CA ILE A 305 3.79 -3.71 -2.35
C ILE A 305 2.35 -4.22 -2.37
N ALA A 306 2.08 -5.36 -1.72
CA ALA A 306 0.74 -5.91 -1.65
C ALA A 306 -0.18 -5.08 -0.73
N ALA A 307 0.32 -4.71 0.45
CA ALA A 307 -0.32 -3.74 1.34
C ALA A 307 0.70 -3.05 2.26
N PRO A 308 0.44 -1.82 2.71
CA PRO A 308 1.36 -1.08 3.57
C PRO A 308 1.28 -1.44 5.06
N THR A 309 0.90 -2.68 5.37
CA THR A 309 0.65 -3.12 6.75
C THR A 309 1.26 -4.49 6.98
N PHE A 310 1.54 -4.80 8.25
CA PHE A 310 1.89 -6.14 8.69
C PHE A 310 0.97 -6.58 9.83
N SER A 311 0.76 -7.89 9.94
CA SER A 311 0.05 -8.53 11.06
C SER A 311 -1.40 -8.12 11.26
N ILE A 312 -2.05 -7.52 10.25
CA ILE A 312 -3.49 -7.35 10.26
C ILE A 312 -4.11 -8.73 9.96
N PRO A 313 -5.01 -9.22 10.83
CA PRO A 313 -5.54 -10.58 10.70
C PRO A 313 -6.54 -10.70 9.56
N GLU A 314 -6.53 -11.82 8.85
CA GLU A 314 -7.61 -12.18 7.91
C GLU A 314 -8.97 -12.32 8.62
N ASP A 315 -8.95 -12.98 9.79
CA ASP A 315 -10.09 -13.13 10.68
C ASP A 315 -9.68 -12.70 12.10
N ILE A 316 -10.48 -11.86 12.76
CA ILE A 316 -10.17 -11.38 14.13
C ILE A 316 -9.98 -12.58 15.07
N GLY A 317 -8.85 -12.61 15.79
CA GLY A 317 -8.43 -13.72 16.66
C GLY A 317 -7.75 -14.88 15.92
N GLY A 318 -7.68 -14.83 14.59
CA GLY A 318 -7.01 -15.80 13.74
C GLY A 318 -5.48 -15.68 13.76
N VAL A 319 -4.83 -16.71 13.19
CA VAL A 319 -3.37 -16.86 13.15
C VAL A 319 -2.73 -16.40 11.84
N ARG A 320 -3.55 -16.03 10.84
CA ARG A 320 -3.14 -15.63 9.49
C ARG A 320 -2.91 -14.12 9.46
N ASN A 321 -1.83 -13.73 10.10
CA ASN A 321 -1.46 -12.33 10.34
C ASN A 321 -0.08 -12.15 9.70
N TRP A 322 -0.06 -11.71 8.44
CA TRP A 322 1.14 -11.69 7.61
C TRP A 322 1.66 -10.28 7.38
N ASP A 323 2.94 -10.17 7.04
CA ASP A 323 3.53 -8.94 6.54
C ASP A 323 3.29 -8.83 5.04
N TYR A 324 2.59 -7.78 4.60
CA TYR A 324 2.21 -7.55 3.20
C TYR A 324 3.04 -6.45 2.52
N ARG A 325 4.08 -5.94 3.19
CA ARG A 325 4.87 -4.78 2.74
C ARG A 325 5.90 -5.11 1.64
N PHE A 326 5.82 -6.30 1.05
CA PHE A 326 6.71 -6.78 -0.01
C PHE A 326 6.01 -6.79 -1.37
N SER A 327 6.80 -6.88 -2.44
CA SER A 327 6.32 -6.95 -3.81
C SER A 327 6.05 -8.39 -4.22
N TRP A 328 4.79 -8.83 -4.10
CA TRP A 328 4.35 -10.10 -4.66
C TRP A 328 4.23 -10.00 -6.17
N VAL A 329 4.76 -10.99 -6.87
CA VAL A 329 4.71 -11.06 -8.34
C VAL A 329 3.25 -11.04 -8.82
N ARG A 330 2.37 -11.79 -8.16
CA ARG A 330 0.93 -11.82 -8.42
C ARG A 330 0.27 -10.46 -8.32
N ASP A 331 0.29 -9.89 -7.12
CA ASP A 331 -0.39 -8.66 -6.75
C ASP A 331 0.10 -7.47 -7.60
N SER A 332 1.41 -7.44 -7.85
CA SER A 332 2.02 -6.46 -8.75
C SER A 332 1.53 -6.66 -10.19
N SER A 333 1.48 -7.89 -10.70
CA SER A 333 1.01 -8.19 -12.06
C SER A 333 -0.43 -7.71 -12.29
N PHE A 334 -1.32 -7.89 -11.30
CA PHE A 334 -2.69 -7.37 -11.37
C PHE A 334 -2.75 -5.84 -11.30
N THR A 335 -1.92 -5.23 -10.48
CA THR A 335 -1.83 -3.76 -10.43
C THR A 335 -1.39 -3.20 -11.78
N ILE A 336 -0.41 -3.83 -12.42
CA ILE A 336 0.11 -3.44 -13.73
C ILE A 336 -0.93 -3.61 -14.83
N TYR A 337 -1.70 -4.72 -14.80
CA TYR A 337 -2.85 -4.92 -15.67
C TYR A 337 -3.80 -3.70 -15.63
N ILE A 338 -4.20 -3.30 -14.42
CA ILE A 338 -5.14 -2.19 -14.21
C ILE A 338 -4.55 -0.87 -14.69
N LEU A 339 -3.29 -0.57 -14.32
CA LEU A 339 -2.61 0.66 -14.68
C LEU A 339 -2.48 0.81 -16.20
N LEU A 340 -2.01 -0.23 -16.90
CA LEU A 340 -1.91 -0.24 -18.36
C LEU A 340 -3.27 -0.03 -19.04
N ARG A 341 -4.31 -0.74 -18.58
CA ARG A 341 -5.67 -0.63 -19.13
C ARG A 341 -6.25 0.77 -18.96
N LEU A 342 -5.90 1.46 -17.87
CA LEU A 342 -6.39 2.80 -17.56
C LEU A 342 -5.48 3.93 -18.05
N GLY A 343 -4.39 3.60 -18.76
CA GLY A 343 -3.54 4.56 -19.48
C GLY A 343 -2.29 5.00 -18.72
N PHE A 344 -1.92 4.31 -17.65
CA PHE A 344 -0.75 4.57 -16.82
C PHE A 344 0.40 3.63 -17.21
N SER A 345 1.23 4.07 -18.16
CA SER A 345 2.35 3.26 -18.65
C SER A 345 3.65 3.44 -17.88
N ALA A 346 3.86 4.58 -17.21
CA ALA A 346 5.14 4.88 -16.56
C ALA A 346 5.42 3.95 -15.37
N GLU A 347 4.38 3.66 -14.58
CA GLU A 347 4.43 2.69 -13.49
C GLU A 347 4.63 1.27 -14.01
N ALA A 348 4.02 0.96 -15.16
CA ALA A 348 4.20 -0.31 -15.83
C ALA A 348 5.63 -0.51 -16.33
N ASP A 349 6.21 0.51 -16.96
CA ASP A 349 7.61 0.52 -17.38
C ASP A 349 8.54 0.27 -16.19
N ALA A 350 8.36 1.00 -15.08
CA ALA A 350 9.20 0.89 -13.89
C ALA A 350 9.16 -0.51 -13.25
N TYR A 351 7.97 -1.08 -13.10
CA TYR A 351 7.84 -2.45 -12.59
C TYR A 351 8.39 -3.50 -13.56
N MET A 352 8.22 -3.30 -14.87
CA MET A 352 8.79 -4.21 -15.87
C MET A 352 10.33 -4.20 -15.83
N ASP A 353 10.94 -3.05 -15.62
CA ASP A 353 12.39 -2.94 -15.39
C ASP A 353 12.79 -3.67 -14.09
N PHE A 354 12.05 -3.44 -13.00
CA PHE A 354 12.25 -4.11 -11.71
C PHE A 354 12.23 -5.64 -11.84
N ILE A 355 11.15 -6.21 -12.38
CA ILE A 355 10.98 -7.67 -12.46
C ILE A 355 11.91 -8.30 -13.51
N SER A 356 12.22 -7.60 -14.60
CA SER A 356 13.17 -8.07 -15.62
C SER A 356 14.55 -8.32 -15.02
N GLU A 357 15.00 -7.42 -14.14
CA GLU A 357 16.27 -7.57 -13.45
C GLU A 357 16.31 -8.82 -12.54
N ARG A 358 15.18 -9.16 -11.90
CA ARG A 358 15.08 -10.31 -10.99
C ARG A 358 15.11 -11.66 -11.70
N PHE A 359 14.67 -11.74 -12.95
CA PHE A 359 14.86 -12.97 -13.75
C PHE A 359 16.32 -13.32 -13.95
N VAL A 360 17.21 -12.33 -13.98
CA VAL A 360 18.64 -12.56 -14.22
C VAL A 360 19.36 -12.79 -12.89
N LYS A 361 19.00 -12.02 -11.85
CA LYS A 361 19.78 -11.95 -10.61
C LYS A 361 19.26 -12.82 -9.47
N SER A 362 17.98 -13.16 -9.47
CA SER A 362 17.29 -13.65 -8.27
C SER A 362 16.66 -15.03 -8.45
N ARG A 363 17.04 -15.78 -9.50
CA ARG A 363 16.57 -17.16 -9.66
C ARG A 363 17.11 -18.05 -8.55
N GLY A 364 16.25 -18.92 -8.03
CA GLY A 364 16.64 -19.96 -7.10
C GLY A 364 17.59 -20.97 -7.75
N PRO A 365 18.22 -21.86 -6.96
CA PRO A 365 19.17 -22.85 -7.47
C PRO A 365 18.58 -23.79 -8.55
N GLY A 366 17.26 -24.02 -8.53
CA GLY A 366 16.55 -24.81 -9.52
C GLY A 366 16.07 -24.03 -10.76
N GLY A 367 16.28 -22.71 -10.80
CA GLY A 367 15.80 -21.82 -11.87
C GLY A 367 14.45 -21.15 -11.58
N GLU A 368 13.83 -21.44 -10.43
CA GLU A 368 12.57 -20.85 -10.00
C GLU A 368 12.69 -19.35 -9.73
N LEU A 369 11.58 -18.62 -9.94
CA LEU A 369 11.49 -17.21 -9.57
C LEU A 369 10.89 -17.14 -8.16
N PRO A 370 11.49 -16.37 -7.23
CA PRO A 370 10.87 -16.08 -5.94
C PRO A 370 9.49 -15.43 -6.12
N ILE A 371 8.54 -15.80 -5.26
CA ILE A 371 7.14 -15.34 -5.38
C ILE A 371 6.98 -13.86 -4.98
N MET A 372 7.92 -13.33 -4.19
CA MET A 372 7.91 -11.96 -3.68
C MET A 372 9.33 -11.43 -3.48
N PHE A 373 9.45 -10.11 -3.38
CA PHE A 373 10.72 -9.41 -3.18
C PHE A 373 10.57 -8.23 -2.23
N THR A 374 11.65 -7.82 -1.55
CA THR A 374 11.69 -6.52 -0.86
C THR A 374 11.46 -5.37 -1.86
N ILE A 375 11.20 -4.15 -1.37
CA ILE A 375 11.05 -2.99 -2.26
C ILE A 375 12.33 -2.67 -3.06
N ARG A 376 13.47 -3.24 -2.64
CA ARG A 376 14.78 -3.16 -3.32
C ARG A 376 15.07 -4.38 -4.18
N GLY A 377 14.26 -5.44 -4.06
CA GLY A 377 14.36 -6.63 -4.87
C GLY A 377 15.17 -7.77 -4.28
N ASP A 378 15.49 -7.69 -2.98
CA ASP A 378 16.13 -8.77 -2.25
C ASP A 378 15.12 -9.91 -2.00
N THR A 379 15.64 -11.11 -1.82
CA THR A 379 14.86 -12.35 -1.62
C THR A 379 14.93 -12.87 -0.19
N ASP A 380 15.81 -12.31 0.64
CA ASP A 380 15.92 -12.67 2.05
C ASP A 380 14.88 -11.90 2.85
N ILE A 381 13.83 -12.61 3.28
CA ILE A 381 12.66 -12.04 3.95
C ILE A 381 12.33 -12.91 5.19
N PRO A 382 13.20 -12.92 6.22
CA PRO A 382 13.03 -13.79 7.37
C PRO A 382 11.76 -13.42 8.14
N GLU A 383 10.93 -14.43 8.43
CA GLU A 383 9.73 -14.27 9.27
C GLU A 383 10.14 -14.26 10.75
N VAL A 384 9.78 -13.20 11.47
CA VAL A 384 10.04 -13.04 12.90
C VAL A 384 8.75 -12.72 13.63
N GLU A 385 8.49 -13.42 14.73
CA GLU A 385 7.36 -13.15 15.61
C GLU A 385 7.71 -12.09 16.67
N LEU A 386 6.86 -11.06 16.78
CA LEU A 386 6.94 -9.98 17.75
C LEU A 386 6.01 -10.28 18.93
N SER A 387 6.43 -11.20 19.81
CA SER A 387 5.61 -11.72 20.91
C SER A 387 5.25 -10.67 21.98
N HIS A 388 5.97 -9.55 22.01
CA HIS A 388 5.70 -8.43 22.92
C HIS A 388 4.51 -7.59 22.49
N LEU A 389 4.02 -7.65 21.25
CA LEU A 389 2.82 -6.94 20.79
C LEU A 389 1.57 -7.79 20.95
N GLU A 390 0.43 -7.17 21.29
CA GLU A 390 -0.82 -7.89 21.48
C GLU A 390 -1.49 -8.33 20.17
N GLY A 391 -1.26 -7.58 19.10
CA GLY A 391 -1.88 -7.77 17.78
C GLY A 391 -3.23 -7.07 17.67
N TYR A 392 -3.64 -6.72 16.45
CA TYR A 392 -4.89 -5.99 16.22
C TYR A 392 -6.08 -6.75 16.85
N ARG A 393 -6.74 -6.12 17.83
CA ARG A 393 -7.82 -6.72 18.64
C ARG A 393 -7.44 -8.06 19.29
N GLY A 394 -6.19 -8.18 19.74
CA GLY A 394 -5.64 -9.38 20.38
C GLY A 394 -5.32 -10.53 19.42
N SER A 395 -5.32 -10.28 18.11
CA SER A 395 -5.09 -11.33 17.10
C SER A 395 -3.60 -11.67 17.02
N LYS A 396 -3.26 -12.91 17.40
CA LYS A 396 -1.87 -13.39 17.48
C LYS A 396 -1.59 -14.52 16.49
N PRO A 397 -0.32 -14.67 16.07
CA PRO A 397 0.82 -13.85 16.47
C PRO A 397 0.98 -12.59 15.61
N VAL A 398 1.82 -11.67 16.07
CA VAL A 398 2.29 -10.52 15.28
C VAL A 398 3.60 -10.93 14.62
N ARG A 399 3.68 -10.85 13.30
CA ARG A 399 4.83 -11.22 12.47
C ARG A 399 5.30 -10.07 11.57
N ILE A 400 6.61 -9.98 11.40
CA ILE A 400 7.26 -9.20 10.36
C ILE A 400 8.03 -10.15 9.44
N GLY A 401 8.26 -9.73 8.19
CA GLY A 401 8.76 -10.66 7.18
C GLY A 401 7.70 -11.67 6.77
N ASN A 402 8.05 -12.59 5.88
CA ASN A 402 7.05 -13.50 5.33
C ASN A 402 7.64 -14.86 4.97
N GLY A 403 7.21 -15.90 5.69
CA GLY A 403 7.67 -17.27 5.49
C GLY A 403 7.27 -17.86 4.15
N ALA A 404 6.30 -17.26 3.44
CA ALA A 404 5.93 -17.67 2.10
C ALA A 404 7.02 -17.34 1.05
N ALA A 405 8.06 -16.57 1.39
CA ALA A 405 9.18 -16.28 0.49
C ALA A 405 9.85 -17.56 -0.08
N PHE A 406 9.75 -18.69 0.64
CA PHE A 406 10.27 -20.00 0.22
C PHE A 406 9.23 -20.92 -0.44
N HIS A 407 7.98 -20.46 -0.58
CA HIS A 407 6.93 -21.25 -1.21
C HIS A 407 7.14 -21.39 -2.71
N GLN A 408 6.74 -22.53 -3.25
CA GLN A 408 6.67 -22.76 -4.69
C GLN A 408 5.20 -22.60 -5.13
N GLN A 409 4.92 -21.47 -5.76
CA GLN A 409 3.62 -21.14 -6.37
C GLN A 409 3.83 -21.06 -7.87
N PHE A 410 3.14 -21.90 -8.65
CA PHE A 410 3.33 -21.92 -10.10
C PHE A 410 2.42 -20.94 -10.84
N ASP A 411 1.38 -20.46 -10.17
CA ASP A 411 0.46 -19.46 -10.71
C ASP A 411 1.15 -18.14 -11.10
N ILE A 412 2.20 -17.74 -10.38
CA ILE A 412 2.93 -16.49 -10.62
C ILE A 412 3.42 -16.35 -12.07
N TYR A 413 3.74 -17.48 -12.73
CA TYR A 413 4.27 -17.48 -14.08
C TYR A 413 3.22 -17.05 -15.11
N GLY A 414 1.97 -17.49 -14.91
CA GLY A 414 0.85 -17.08 -15.76
C GLY A 414 0.50 -15.62 -15.58
N GLU A 415 0.40 -15.18 -14.33
CA GLU A 415 0.06 -13.81 -13.98
C GLU A 415 1.10 -12.81 -14.52
N LEU A 416 2.37 -13.15 -14.36
CA LEU A 416 3.48 -12.36 -14.88
C LEU A 416 3.52 -12.36 -16.42
N MET A 417 3.30 -13.51 -17.05
CA MET A 417 3.26 -13.58 -18.52
C MET A 417 2.07 -12.82 -19.12
N ASP A 418 0.92 -12.77 -18.43
CA ASP A 418 -0.20 -11.93 -18.85
C ASP A 418 0.16 -10.44 -18.72
N ALA A 419 0.80 -10.02 -17.63
CA ALA A 419 1.30 -8.66 -17.46
C ALA A 419 2.33 -8.28 -18.56
N ILE A 420 3.29 -9.15 -18.88
CA ILE A 420 4.28 -8.94 -19.95
C ILE A 420 3.60 -8.84 -21.33
N TYR A 421 2.64 -9.72 -21.61
CA TYR A 421 1.90 -9.69 -22.88
C TYR A 421 1.13 -8.38 -23.07
N LEU A 422 0.49 -7.90 -22.01
CA LEU A 422 -0.27 -6.65 -22.02
C LEU A 422 0.64 -5.43 -22.06
N TYR A 423 1.79 -5.48 -21.39
CA TYR A 423 2.82 -4.47 -21.50
C TYR A 423 3.28 -4.33 -22.95
N ASN A 424 3.58 -5.43 -23.65
CA ASN A 424 3.89 -5.41 -25.07
C ASN A 424 2.72 -4.92 -25.96
N LYS A 425 1.47 -5.06 -25.50
CA LYS A 425 0.27 -4.65 -26.26
C LYS A 425 -0.08 -3.18 -26.09
N TYR A 426 0.03 -2.64 -24.87
CA TYR A 426 -0.48 -1.32 -24.49
C TYR A 426 0.61 -0.36 -23.95
N GLY A 427 1.72 -0.91 -23.46
CA GLY A 427 2.90 -0.17 -23.01
C GLY A 427 3.99 -0.15 -24.09
N LYS A 428 5.23 -0.44 -23.70
CA LYS A 428 6.36 -0.50 -24.64
C LYS A 428 6.51 -1.91 -25.23
N PRO A 429 6.97 -2.01 -26.49
CA PRO A 429 7.37 -3.29 -27.04
C PRO A 429 8.50 -3.92 -26.23
N ILE A 430 8.40 -5.22 -25.93
CA ILE A 430 9.47 -5.92 -25.21
C ILE A 430 10.77 -5.96 -26.04
N SER A 431 11.89 -5.83 -25.35
CA SER A 431 13.23 -5.89 -25.93
C SER A 431 13.66 -7.33 -26.25
N TRP A 432 14.78 -7.48 -26.96
CA TRP A 432 15.38 -8.78 -27.21
C TRP A 432 15.82 -9.47 -25.91
N ASP A 433 16.44 -8.73 -24.99
CA ASP A 433 16.92 -9.31 -23.72
C ASP A 433 15.75 -9.77 -22.85
N GLN A 434 14.67 -8.97 -22.77
CA GLN A 434 13.44 -9.37 -22.10
C GLN A 434 12.83 -10.63 -22.71
N TRP A 435 12.84 -10.73 -24.04
CA TRP A 435 12.38 -11.94 -24.73
C TRP A 435 13.22 -13.17 -24.39
N CYS A 436 14.55 -13.03 -24.32
CA CYS A 436 15.43 -14.11 -23.89
C CYS A 436 15.12 -14.57 -22.45
N SER A 437 14.89 -13.63 -21.52
CA SER A 437 14.47 -13.97 -20.15
C SER A 437 13.10 -14.67 -20.10
N VAL A 438 12.12 -14.22 -20.89
CA VAL A 438 10.81 -14.88 -21.04
C VAL A 438 10.95 -16.29 -21.56
N ARG A 439 11.81 -16.51 -22.56
CA ARG A 439 12.08 -17.84 -23.11
C ARG A 439 12.63 -18.79 -22.06
N GLU A 440 13.66 -18.37 -21.34
CA GLU A 440 14.25 -19.19 -20.29
C GLU A 440 13.24 -19.52 -19.19
N MET A 441 12.42 -18.55 -18.80
CA MET A 441 11.35 -18.76 -17.83
C MET A 441 10.33 -19.79 -18.34
N LEU A 442 9.84 -19.67 -19.58
CA LEU A 442 8.88 -20.63 -20.13
C LEU A 442 9.48 -22.02 -20.35
N ASP A 443 10.77 -22.10 -20.67
CA ASP A 443 11.49 -23.37 -20.73
C ASP A 443 11.63 -24.00 -19.34
N PHE A 444 11.80 -23.21 -18.27
CA PHE A 444 11.71 -23.69 -16.90
C PHE A 444 10.28 -24.15 -16.56
N VAL A 445 9.26 -23.38 -16.94
CA VAL A 445 7.84 -23.72 -16.70
C VAL A 445 7.44 -25.05 -17.33
N LEU A 446 8.03 -25.45 -18.45
CA LEU A 446 7.83 -26.79 -19.04
C LEU A 446 8.15 -27.92 -18.06
N THR A 447 9.08 -27.70 -17.12
CA THR A 447 9.47 -28.71 -16.13
C THR A 447 8.45 -28.85 -14.98
N LEU A 448 7.52 -27.89 -14.87
CA LEU A 448 6.56 -27.79 -13.76
C LEU A 448 5.17 -28.34 -14.10
N THR A 449 4.86 -28.58 -15.39
CA THR A 449 3.48 -28.85 -15.84
C THR A 449 2.82 -30.00 -15.10
N ASP A 450 3.58 -31.04 -14.73
CA ASP A 450 3.10 -32.23 -14.02
C ASP A 450 3.47 -32.24 -12.53
N GLN A 451 3.97 -31.12 -11.98
CA GLN A 451 4.38 -31.01 -10.59
C GLN A 451 3.27 -30.39 -9.71
N PRO A 452 3.15 -30.80 -8.44
CA PRO A 452 2.24 -30.15 -7.48
C PRO A 452 2.88 -28.91 -6.86
N ASP A 453 2.06 -27.91 -6.51
CA ASP A 453 2.48 -26.62 -5.97
C ASP A 453 1.61 -26.17 -4.78
N MET A 454 1.82 -24.96 -4.26
CA MET A 454 1.08 -24.42 -3.11
C MET A 454 -0.04 -23.43 -3.47
N SER A 455 -0.16 -23.03 -4.74
CA SER A 455 -1.16 -22.10 -5.29
C SER A 455 -1.32 -20.77 -4.53
N ILE A 456 -2.33 -19.99 -4.91
CA ILE A 456 -2.61 -18.65 -4.35
C ILE A 456 -3.01 -18.65 -2.87
N TRP A 457 -3.46 -19.79 -2.35
CA TRP A 457 -3.99 -19.90 -0.98
C TRP A 457 -2.92 -20.17 0.06
N GLU A 458 -1.67 -20.35 -0.38
CA GLU A 458 -0.49 -20.49 0.47
C GLU A 458 -0.69 -21.56 1.54
N VAL A 459 -1.30 -22.68 1.15
CA VAL A 459 -1.58 -23.78 2.07
C VAL A 459 -0.26 -24.38 2.53
N ARG A 460 0.24 -23.90 3.68
CA ARG A 460 1.52 -24.34 4.25
C ARG A 460 1.53 -25.88 4.34
N ASN A 461 2.59 -26.49 3.82
CA ASN A 461 2.92 -27.93 3.89
C ASN A 461 2.07 -28.92 3.08
N ASN A 462 1.25 -28.48 2.11
CA ASN A 462 0.54 -29.44 1.25
C ASN A 462 0.58 -29.05 -0.23
N LYS A 463 1.54 -29.62 -0.97
CA LYS A 463 1.61 -29.44 -2.43
C LYS A 463 0.53 -30.29 -3.10
N GLN A 464 -0.26 -29.68 -3.98
CA GLN A 464 -1.33 -30.37 -4.73
C GLN A 464 -1.36 -29.89 -6.19
N HIS A 465 -2.14 -30.56 -7.03
CA HIS A 465 -2.48 -30.04 -8.35
C HIS A 465 -3.69 -29.12 -8.24
N PHE A 466 -3.44 -27.82 -8.18
CA PHE A 466 -4.49 -26.83 -8.14
C PHE A 466 -4.95 -26.43 -9.53
N THR A 467 -6.27 -26.41 -9.77
CA THR A 467 -6.85 -26.00 -11.06
C THR A 467 -6.41 -24.58 -11.44
N TYR A 468 -6.36 -23.66 -10.48
CA TYR A 468 -5.89 -22.29 -10.73
C TYR A 468 -4.43 -22.25 -11.22
N SER A 469 -3.53 -22.99 -10.56
CA SER A 469 -2.13 -23.07 -10.97
C SER A 469 -1.99 -23.64 -12.38
N LYS A 470 -2.75 -24.70 -12.72
CA LYS A 470 -2.78 -25.26 -14.09
C LYS A 470 -3.27 -24.27 -15.13
N VAL A 471 -4.33 -23.51 -14.83
CA VAL A 471 -4.84 -22.43 -15.70
C VAL A 471 -3.76 -21.37 -15.91
N MET A 472 -3.05 -20.96 -14.86
CA MET A 472 -1.99 -19.95 -15.00
C MET A 472 -0.75 -20.47 -15.74
N LEU A 473 -0.38 -21.74 -15.58
CA LEU A 473 0.64 -22.37 -16.42
C LEU A 473 0.21 -22.39 -17.90
N TRP A 474 -1.08 -22.67 -18.17
CA TRP A 474 -1.64 -22.57 -19.52
C TRP A 474 -1.54 -21.14 -20.08
N VAL A 475 -1.91 -20.13 -19.28
CA VAL A 475 -1.80 -18.72 -19.64
C VAL A 475 -0.35 -18.38 -19.98
N ALA A 476 0.63 -18.85 -19.20
CA ALA A 476 2.04 -18.58 -19.44
C ALA A 476 2.46 -18.99 -20.87
N PHE A 477 2.13 -20.22 -21.28
CA PHE A 477 2.44 -20.70 -22.63
C PHE A 477 1.63 -20.01 -23.73
N ASP A 478 0.33 -19.82 -23.55
CA ASP A 478 -0.50 -19.13 -24.55
C ASP A 478 0.02 -17.70 -24.80
N ARG A 479 0.32 -16.94 -23.75
CA ARG A 479 0.87 -15.59 -23.88
C ARG A 479 2.26 -15.59 -24.49
N GLY A 480 3.12 -16.53 -24.11
CA GLY A 480 4.45 -16.70 -24.70
C GLY A 480 4.42 -16.96 -26.20
N LEU A 481 3.53 -17.85 -26.65
CA LEU A 481 3.35 -18.19 -28.06
C LEU A 481 2.79 -17.00 -28.86
N ARG A 482 1.75 -16.33 -28.35
CA ARG A 482 1.19 -15.13 -28.99
C ARG A 482 2.21 -14.00 -29.09
N LEU A 483 3.07 -13.87 -28.08
CA LEU A 483 4.14 -12.88 -28.04
C LEU A 483 5.23 -13.18 -29.07
N ALA A 484 5.65 -14.45 -29.18
CA ALA A 484 6.59 -14.90 -30.20
C ALA A 484 6.08 -14.60 -31.61
N ASP A 485 4.83 -14.99 -31.90
CA ASP A 485 4.22 -14.81 -33.21
C ASP A 485 4.03 -13.32 -33.55
N LYS A 486 3.53 -12.51 -32.61
CA LYS A 486 3.30 -11.07 -32.83
C LYS A 486 4.60 -10.29 -33.09
N ARG A 487 5.72 -10.73 -32.53
CA ARG A 487 7.02 -10.05 -32.63
C ARG A 487 7.97 -10.72 -33.63
N ASN A 488 7.57 -11.84 -34.23
CA ASN A 488 8.44 -12.71 -35.04
C ASN A 488 9.72 -13.12 -34.30
N PHE A 489 9.62 -13.34 -32.99
CA PHE A 489 10.79 -13.72 -32.21
C PHE A 489 11.12 -15.22 -32.38
N PRO A 490 12.41 -15.60 -32.44
CA PRO A 490 12.82 -17.00 -32.43
C PRO A 490 12.39 -17.70 -31.14
N CYS A 491 11.69 -18.82 -31.30
CA CYS A 491 11.24 -19.69 -30.21
C CYS A 491 11.65 -21.15 -30.56
N PRO A 492 12.85 -21.59 -30.16
CA PRO A 492 13.33 -22.94 -30.51
C PRO A 492 12.47 -24.07 -29.96
N ASN A 493 11.94 -23.91 -28.75
CA ASN A 493 11.06 -24.89 -28.09
C ASN A 493 9.57 -24.69 -28.40
N ARG A 494 9.21 -23.97 -29.49
CA ARG A 494 7.81 -23.61 -29.82
C ARG A 494 6.86 -24.81 -29.86
N SER A 495 7.30 -25.94 -30.41
CA SER A 495 6.48 -27.17 -30.46
C SER A 495 6.19 -27.74 -29.07
N LYS A 496 7.16 -27.69 -28.15
CA LYS A 496 6.98 -28.13 -26.77
C LYS A 496 6.03 -27.20 -26.01
N TRP A 497 6.16 -25.88 -26.19
CA TRP A 497 5.24 -24.91 -25.57
C TRP A 497 3.81 -25.08 -26.07
N LEU A 498 3.62 -25.33 -27.37
CA LEU A 498 2.31 -25.65 -27.95
C LEU A 498 1.72 -26.93 -27.35
N ALA A 499 2.50 -28.00 -27.29
CA ALA A 499 2.05 -29.26 -26.71
C ALA A 499 1.70 -29.12 -25.22
N ALA A 500 2.51 -28.38 -24.45
CA ALA A 500 2.23 -28.10 -23.04
C ALA A 500 0.96 -27.27 -22.85
N ARG A 501 0.77 -26.21 -23.65
CA ARG A 501 -0.46 -25.41 -23.65
C ARG A 501 -1.68 -26.29 -23.94
N ASP A 502 -1.64 -27.10 -25.00
CA ASP A 502 -2.80 -27.89 -25.40
C ASP A 502 -3.07 -29.01 -24.38
N GLY A 503 -2.03 -29.70 -23.90
CA GLY A 503 -2.15 -30.73 -22.88
C GLY A 503 -2.70 -30.21 -21.54
N LEU A 504 -2.26 -29.03 -21.09
CA LEU A 504 -2.81 -28.38 -19.90
C LEU A 504 -4.29 -28.03 -20.09
N MET A 505 -4.70 -27.56 -21.28
CA MET A 505 -6.11 -27.26 -21.56
C MET A 505 -6.98 -28.52 -21.48
N GLU A 506 -6.58 -29.60 -22.14
CA GLU A 506 -7.29 -30.88 -22.07
C GLU A 506 -7.37 -31.39 -20.62
N GLU A 507 -6.26 -31.33 -19.86
CA GLU A 507 -6.26 -31.72 -18.45
C GLU A 507 -7.23 -30.89 -17.60
N ILE A 508 -7.26 -29.56 -17.81
CA ILE A 508 -8.17 -28.65 -17.10
C ILE A 508 -9.63 -28.98 -17.44
N MET A 509 -9.94 -29.28 -18.70
CA MET A 509 -11.30 -29.61 -19.13
C MET A 509 -11.75 -30.99 -18.62
N ASP A 510 -10.85 -31.97 -18.59
CA ASP A 510 -11.15 -33.33 -18.15
C ASP A 510 -11.26 -33.46 -16.63
N LYS A 511 -10.36 -32.79 -15.89
CA LYS A 511 -10.21 -32.96 -14.43
C LYS A 511 -10.70 -31.75 -13.62
N GLY A 512 -10.86 -30.59 -14.24
CA GLY A 512 -11.31 -29.38 -13.56
C GLY A 512 -12.81 -29.43 -13.27
N GLU A 513 -13.20 -29.08 -12.05
CA GLU A 513 -14.62 -29.08 -11.63
C GLU A 513 -15.43 -27.87 -12.17
N CYS A 514 -14.89 -27.10 -13.12
CA CYS A 514 -15.53 -25.89 -13.63
C CYS A 514 -16.37 -26.14 -14.89
N LEU A 515 -17.56 -25.52 -14.97
CA LEU A 515 -18.40 -25.56 -16.17
C LEU A 515 -17.62 -25.00 -17.38
N PRO A 516 -17.64 -25.66 -18.55
CA PRO A 516 -16.91 -25.21 -19.75
C PRO A 516 -17.21 -23.76 -20.16
N SER A 517 -18.41 -23.25 -19.86
CA SER A 517 -18.83 -21.88 -20.13
C SER A 517 -18.13 -20.83 -19.26
N CYS A 518 -17.83 -21.14 -17.99
CA CYS A 518 -17.13 -20.23 -17.08
C CYS A 518 -15.64 -20.10 -17.45
N LEU A 519 -15.03 -21.19 -17.95
CA LEU A 519 -13.67 -21.16 -18.48
C LEU A 519 -13.58 -20.36 -19.80
N LEU A 520 -14.59 -20.45 -20.66
CA LEU A 520 -14.58 -19.72 -21.94
C LEU A 520 -14.61 -18.19 -21.77
N GLU A 521 -15.38 -17.66 -20.80
CA GLU A 521 -15.39 -16.22 -20.50
C GLU A 521 -14.04 -15.72 -19.96
N LEU A 522 -13.37 -16.54 -19.14
CA LEU A 522 -12.01 -16.31 -18.62
C LEU A 522 -10.95 -16.24 -19.74
N LEU A 523 -11.11 -17.04 -20.80
CA LEU A 523 -10.18 -17.17 -21.92
C LEU A 523 -10.32 -16.07 -22.99
N ILE A 524 -11.50 -15.46 -23.11
CA ILE A 524 -11.83 -14.51 -24.18
C ILE A 524 -11.74 -13.05 -23.71
N GLU A 525 -12.15 -12.72 -22.48
CA GLU A 525 -12.22 -11.31 -22.03
C GLU A 525 -11.29 -10.94 -20.85
N SER A 526 -11.00 -11.86 -19.92
CA SER A 526 -10.00 -11.70 -18.84
C SER A 526 -10.04 -12.92 -17.88
N PRO A 527 -8.90 -13.49 -17.45
CA PRO A 527 -8.87 -14.71 -16.63
C PRO A 527 -9.19 -14.52 -15.13
N PHE A 528 -9.94 -13.49 -14.73
CA PHE A 528 -10.12 -13.12 -13.31
C PHE A 528 -11.55 -13.24 -12.74
N SER A 529 -12.35 -14.19 -13.22
CA SER A 529 -13.63 -14.58 -12.61
C SER A 529 -13.44 -15.36 -11.30
N THR A 530 -14.19 -15.00 -10.26
CA THR A 530 -14.12 -15.52 -8.89
C THR A 530 -14.62 -16.96 -8.71
N SER A 531 -15.22 -17.58 -9.74
CA SER A 531 -15.87 -18.90 -9.61
C SER A 531 -14.90 -20.08 -9.43
N LEU A 532 -13.63 -19.95 -9.83
CA LEU A 532 -12.62 -21.03 -9.72
C LEU A 532 -11.88 -21.07 -8.37
N GLN A 533 -12.10 -20.09 -7.50
CA GLN A 533 -11.26 -19.85 -6.32
C GLN A 533 -11.38 -20.92 -5.22
N ARG A 534 -12.32 -21.90 -5.30
CA ARG A 534 -12.64 -22.80 -4.17
C ARG A 534 -12.77 -24.30 -4.44
N THR A 535 -12.54 -24.81 -5.64
CA THR A 535 -12.74 -26.25 -5.90
C THR A 535 -11.56 -27.08 -5.37
N LYS A 536 -11.78 -27.75 -4.23
CA LYS A 536 -10.93 -28.81 -3.67
C LYS A 536 -11.48 -30.16 -4.13
N SER A 537 -10.66 -31.06 -4.64
CA SER A 537 -11.04 -32.46 -4.80
C SER A 537 -10.41 -33.33 -3.71
N PRO A 538 -11.22 -34.17 -3.03
CA PRO A 538 -10.90 -35.59 -2.99
C PRO A 538 -12.13 -36.42 -3.36
N THR A 539 -12.00 -37.23 -4.41
CA THR A 539 -12.80 -38.43 -4.75
C THR A 539 -14.00 -38.79 -3.84
N ILE A 540 -15.25 -38.57 -4.29
CA ILE A 540 -16.47 -39.39 -4.03
C ILE A 540 -17.43 -39.21 -5.23
N PRO A 541 -18.05 -40.28 -5.78
CA PRO A 541 -18.89 -40.20 -6.99
C PRO A 541 -20.34 -39.79 -6.66
N LEU A 542 -21.07 -39.20 -7.61
CA LEU A 542 -22.40 -39.67 -8.09
C LEU A 542 -23.23 -38.61 -8.87
N THR A 543 -23.73 -39.10 -10.00
CA THR A 543 -25.07 -38.97 -10.64
C THR A 543 -25.64 -37.64 -11.20
N PRO A 544 -26.48 -37.75 -12.27
CA PRO A 544 -26.86 -36.62 -13.10
C PRO A 544 -28.15 -35.98 -12.60
N ARG A 545 -28.04 -34.77 -12.02
CA ARG A 545 -29.08 -33.74 -11.97
C ARG A 545 -28.54 -32.55 -11.19
N THR A 546 -28.30 -31.42 -11.85
CA THR A 546 -28.70 -30.08 -11.37
C THR A 546 -28.57 -29.10 -12.54
N LEU A 547 -29.62 -29.05 -13.34
CA LEU A 547 -29.85 -28.06 -14.39
C LEU A 547 -30.61 -26.89 -13.71
N THR A 548 -29.97 -26.22 -12.74
CA THR A 548 -30.57 -25.10 -11.98
C THR A 548 -29.49 -24.14 -11.45
N ILE A 549 -28.62 -23.61 -12.32
CA ILE A 549 -27.65 -22.57 -11.93
C ILE A 549 -27.68 -21.42 -12.95
N ILE A 550 -28.84 -20.81 -13.20
CA ILE A 550 -28.91 -19.49 -13.87
C ILE A 550 -29.95 -18.53 -13.23
N THR A 551 -30.89 -18.98 -12.39
CA THR A 551 -31.95 -18.10 -11.84
C THR A 551 -31.94 -17.88 -10.31
N GLY A 552 -30.88 -18.30 -9.61
CA GLY A 552 -30.77 -18.15 -8.14
C GLY A 552 -29.84 -17.06 -7.61
N TYR A 553 -29.07 -16.38 -8.46
CA TYR A 553 -27.92 -15.56 -8.01
C TYR A 553 -28.24 -14.14 -7.51
N ASN A 554 -29.46 -13.88 -7.02
CA ASN A 554 -29.89 -12.51 -6.68
C ASN A 554 -30.68 -12.34 -5.38
N LYS A 555 -30.59 -13.25 -4.38
CA LYS A 555 -31.35 -13.07 -3.13
C LYS A 555 -30.67 -13.32 -1.77
N GLU A 556 -29.42 -13.74 -1.67
CA GLU A 556 -28.80 -14.04 -0.36
C GLU A 556 -27.48 -13.31 -0.07
N MET A 557 -27.41 -12.02 -0.40
CA MET A 557 -26.52 -11.07 0.31
C MET A 557 -27.36 -9.92 0.89
N ARG A 558 -28.24 -10.25 1.82
CA ARG A 558 -28.77 -9.28 2.79
C ARG A 558 -28.64 -9.90 4.18
N CYS A 559 -27.98 -9.14 5.05
CA CYS A 559 -28.12 -9.09 6.51
C CYS A 559 -28.49 -10.40 7.21
N PHE A 560 -27.64 -10.89 8.13
CA PHE A 560 -28.10 -11.13 9.49
C PHE A 560 -26.93 -11.04 10.48
N VAL A 561 -26.93 -9.92 11.22
CA VAL A 561 -26.52 -9.85 12.63
C VAL A 561 -27.77 -10.17 13.45
N GLN A 562 -27.58 -10.80 14.62
CA GLN A 562 -28.58 -11.28 15.61
C GLN A 562 -29.17 -12.65 15.25
N SER A 563 -29.12 -13.68 16.09
CA SER A 563 -29.06 -13.77 17.56
C SER A 563 -28.10 -14.85 18.06
#